data_AF-A0AAW9K576-F1
#
_entry.id   AF-A0AAW9K576-F1
#
_cell.length_a   1.000
_cell.length_b   1.000
_cell.length_c   1.000
_cell.angle_alpha   90.00
_cell.angle_beta   90.00
_cell.angle_gamma   90.00
#
_symmetry.space_group_name_H-M   'P 1'
#
loop_
_entity.id
_entity.type
_entity.pdbx_description
1 polymer ?
#
loop_
_entity_poly.entity_id
_entity_poly.type
_entity_poly.pdbx_seq_one_letter_code
_entity_poly.pdbx_strand_id
1 'polypeptide(L)'
;SSEDETSTEYNEISEMNESELEAEQEKQQVSETGTSNKEIRNEDSSSENTEDETGSPIMVENVLASGTNGTSNWQVFEDGLLLIGAGTLASTTASISPWLSQNTNIRRIEFEPGVRANTNVGGLFRNLTNVTEIDLTNFDTSDTTNMSNMFSDMRSLTELDLSNFNTSKVMNMQAMFSSMSSLTELDLTSFNTSNVLNMSAMFSNMSSLTELDVKSFDTSKVTDMNNMFMSMRSLTALDLRGFDTSNVLSMNNMFNGMRSLIELDLTSFNTSKVTSMGTMFASMNVLSKFTLGNEFRFVGTTTARLPEITQSGYTGRWVGLNTGTAFGSSSLLMTDFAGEADTYVWEESRILEVKVPVKTLFSSNQEDPTQIESSTYTLTNQSTHPVHVTVASVKDERNIEDIELLQMNGISLIENGETTLVEEHLLGTLPLGGQQPFSYTGQARQVTNEVNPSFNLVLKFSFLMRGEEETKFTH
;
A
#
# COMPACT_ATOMS: atom_id res chain seq x y z
N SER A 1 -29.39 5.74 11.44
CA SER A 1 -29.75 4.43 10.88
C SER A 1 -29.24 4.41 9.45
N SER A 2 -28.08 3.81 9.29
CA SER A 2 -27.37 3.55 8.04
C SER A 2 -27.77 2.16 7.55
N GLU A 3 -28.22 2.05 6.30
CA GLU A 3 -28.28 0.77 5.60
C GLU A 3 -27.51 0.88 4.30
N ASP A 4 -26.57 -0.06 4.16
CA ASP A 4 -25.70 -0.33 3.03
C ASP A 4 -26.52 -0.82 1.82
N GLU A 5 -26.37 -0.15 0.68
CA GLU A 5 -26.68 -0.70 -0.64
C GLU A 5 -25.41 -0.65 -1.50
N THR A 6 -24.52 -1.64 -1.35
CA THR A 6 -23.47 -1.95 -2.34
C THR A 6 -23.19 -3.45 -2.39
N SER A 7 -24.10 -4.25 -2.97
CA SER A 7 -23.77 -5.66 -3.25
C SER A 7 -24.64 -6.31 -4.35
N THR A 8 -24.73 -5.73 -5.55
CA THR A 8 -25.24 -6.46 -6.74
C THR A 8 -24.89 -5.72 -8.02
N GLU A 9 -23.63 -5.79 -8.44
CA GLU A 9 -23.24 -5.47 -9.83
C GLU A 9 -21.91 -6.15 -10.18
N TYR A 10 -21.86 -7.48 -10.02
CA TYR A 10 -20.76 -8.30 -10.52
C TYR A 10 -21.36 -9.57 -11.11
N ASN A 11 -21.86 -9.52 -12.36
CA ASN A 11 -22.19 -10.73 -13.12
C ASN A 11 -22.42 -10.55 -14.64
N GLU A 12 -22.02 -9.44 -15.29
CA GLU A 12 -22.20 -9.31 -16.75
C GLU A 12 -21.00 -8.71 -17.49
N ILE A 13 -19.78 -9.27 -17.34
CA ILE A 13 -18.71 -9.09 -18.36
C ILE A 13 -17.75 -10.31 -18.42
N SER A 14 -18.23 -11.55 -18.25
CA SER A 14 -17.35 -12.75 -18.35
C SER A 14 -17.60 -13.65 -19.56
N GLU A 15 -18.41 -13.23 -20.55
CA GLU A 15 -18.75 -14.07 -21.71
C GLU A 15 -18.12 -13.61 -23.04
N MET A 16 -17.29 -12.58 -23.06
CA MET A 16 -16.57 -12.19 -24.27
C MET A 16 -15.10 -12.54 -24.13
N ASN A 17 -14.73 -13.73 -24.65
CA ASN A 17 -13.43 -14.09 -25.27
C ASN A 17 -13.11 -15.62 -25.24
N GLU A 18 -14.06 -16.50 -24.93
CA GLU A 18 -13.83 -17.96 -25.08
C GLU A 18 -13.46 -18.36 -26.52
N SER A 19 -13.91 -17.63 -27.53
CA SER A 19 -13.59 -17.92 -28.94
C SER A 19 -12.16 -17.54 -29.36
N GLU A 20 -11.49 -16.62 -28.67
CA GLU A 20 -10.06 -16.32 -28.91
C GLU A 20 -9.13 -17.27 -28.14
N LEU A 21 -9.61 -17.80 -26.99
CA LEU A 21 -8.91 -18.83 -26.19
C LEU A 21 -8.81 -20.19 -26.92
N GLU A 22 -9.70 -20.48 -27.86
CA GLU A 22 -9.65 -21.69 -28.69
C GLU A 22 -8.75 -21.55 -29.93
N ALA A 23 -8.61 -20.33 -30.48
CA ALA A 23 -7.86 -20.11 -31.73
C ALA A 23 -6.33 -20.24 -31.60
N GLU A 24 -5.79 -20.15 -30.38
CA GLU A 24 -4.35 -20.37 -30.10
C GLU A 24 -3.99 -21.84 -29.86
N GLN A 25 -4.98 -22.75 -29.76
CA GLN A 25 -4.76 -24.18 -29.51
C GLN A 25 -4.26 -24.95 -30.76
N GLU A 26 -4.41 -24.40 -31.97
CA GLU A 26 -4.08 -25.13 -33.22
C GLU A 26 -2.66 -24.90 -33.79
N LYS A 27 -1.80 -24.09 -33.14
CA LYS A 27 -0.47 -23.76 -33.72
C LYS A 27 0.73 -24.54 -33.20
N GLN A 28 0.58 -25.51 -32.31
CA GLN A 28 1.70 -26.35 -31.85
C GLN A 28 1.31 -27.82 -31.63
N GLN A 29 1.10 -28.58 -32.72
CA GLN A 29 1.23 -30.04 -32.64
C GLN A 29 1.56 -30.71 -33.99
N VAL A 30 2.86 -30.83 -34.30
CA VAL A 30 3.47 -31.80 -35.24
C VAL A 30 4.88 -31.98 -34.68
N SER A 31 5.47 -33.14 -34.38
CA SER A 31 5.35 -34.58 -34.63
C SER A 31 6.05 -35.27 -33.42
N GLU A 32 5.83 -36.52 -33.03
CA GLU A 32 6.28 -37.74 -33.69
C GLU A 32 5.61 -38.97 -33.02
N THR A 33 5.24 -39.94 -33.85
CA THR A 33 4.81 -41.28 -33.47
C THR A 33 5.99 -42.24 -33.48
N GLY A 34 6.05 -43.14 -32.49
CA GLY A 34 7.05 -44.20 -32.42
C GLY A 34 6.61 -45.33 -31.50
N THR A 35 5.94 -46.33 -32.08
CA THR A 35 5.47 -47.57 -31.45
C THR A 35 6.63 -48.51 -31.09
N SER A 36 6.53 -49.22 -29.95
CA SER A 36 7.00 -50.60 -29.86
C SER A 36 6.36 -51.38 -28.71
N ASN A 37 5.64 -52.44 -29.08
CA ASN A 37 5.13 -53.50 -28.22
C ASN A 37 6.26 -54.32 -27.61
N LYS A 38 6.06 -54.79 -26.37
CA LYS A 38 6.55 -56.12 -25.97
C LYS A 38 5.64 -56.74 -24.92
N GLU A 39 4.92 -57.76 -25.38
CA GLU A 39 4.24 -58.76 -24.56
C GLU A 39 5.26 -59.51 -23.70
N ILE A 40 4.93 -59.77 -22.44
CA ILE A 40 5.53 -60.85 -21.65
C ILE A 40 4.40 -61.72 -21.09
N ARG A 41 4.59 -63.03 -21.29
CA ARG A 41 3.71 -64.15 -20.99
C ARG A 41 3.42 -64.32 -19.50
N ASN A 42 2.20 -64.77 -19.23
CA ASN A 42 1.81 -65.50 -18.03
C ASN A 42 2.49 -66.87 -17.98
N GLU A 43 3.01 -67.26 -16.82
CA GLU A 43 3.01 -68.66 -16.36
C GLU A 43 2.61 -68.71 -14.88
N ASP A 44 1.86 -69.76 -14.59
CA ASP A 44 0.99 -69.96 -13.45
C ASP A 44 1.58 -71.00 -12.47
N SER A 45 1.24 -70.82 -11.20
CA SER A 45 1.19 -71.80 -10.11
C SER A 45 2.46 -72.55 -9.67
N SER A 46 2.84 -72.34 -8.40
CA SER A 46 2.85 -73.44 -7.42
C SER A 46 2.80 -72.87 -6.01
N SER A 47 1.76 -73.30 -5.29
CA SER A 47 1.46 -73.03 -3.89
C SER A 47 2.32 -73.88 -2.96
N GLU A 48 2.76 -73.32 -1.83
CA GLU A 48 2.90 -74.09 -0.60
C GLU A 48 2.60 -73.20 0.62
N ASN A 49 1.67 -73.70 1.44
CA ASN A 49 1.07 -73.07 2.59
C ASN A 49 2.05 -72.88 3.74
N THR A 50 2.00 -71.72 4.39
CA THR A 50 2.08 -71.66 5.87
C THR A 50 0.96 -70.73 6.35
N GLU A 51 0.03 -71.31 7.09
CA GLU A 51 -0.96 -70.59 7.89
C GLU A 51 -0.22 -69.89 9.02
N ASP A 52 -0.39 -68.58 9.15
CA ASP A 52 -0.31 -67.90 10.44
C ASP A 52 -1.37 -66.80 10.52
N GLU A 53 -1.78 -66.54 11.75
CA GLU A 53 -3.12 -66.20 12.20
C GLU A 53 -3.77 -64.93 11.63
N THR A 54 -5.05 -65.08 11.29
CA THR A 54 -6.02 -64.04 11.00
C THR A 54 -6.36 -63.20 12.24
N GLY A 55 -6.39 -61.87 12.07
CA GLY A 55 -7.40 -61.06 12.78
C GLY A 55 -6.93 -59.75 13.40
N SER A 56 -6.51 -58.78 12.59
CA SER A 56 -6.74 -57.37 12.94
C SER A 56 -8.24 -57.11 13.06
N PRO A 57 -8.68 -56.29 14.03
CA PRO A 57 -9.74 -55.32 13.81
C PRO A 57 -9.11 -53.94 13.58
N ILE A 58 -9.09 -53.54 12.30
CA ILE A 58 -9.53 -52.23 11.80
C ILE A 58 -8.81 -50.99 12.38
N MET A 59 -7.91 -50.40 11.59
CA MET A 59 -7.64 -48.96 11.60
C MET A 59 -9.00 -48.25 11.53
N VAL A 60 -9.43 -47.58 12.61
CA VAL A 60 -10.72 -46.88 12.61
C VAL A 60 -10.60 -45.74 11.61
N GLU A 61 -11.28 -45.89 10.48
CA GLU A 61 -11.49 -44.86 9.48
C GLU A 61 -12.29 -43.71 10.12
N ASN A 62 -11.59 -42.72 10.67
CA ASN A 62 -12.19 -41.43 11.06
C ASN A 62 -12.35 -40.53 9.82
N VAL A 63 -12.97 -41.07 8.77
CA VAL A 63 -13.20 -40.39 7.49
C VAL A 63 -14.59 -39.75 7.53
N LEU A 64 -14.66 -38.43 7.50
CA LEU A 64 -15.90 -37.66 7.43
C LEU A 64 -16.55 -37.70 6.05
N ALA A 65 -15.72 -37.68 5.01
CA ALA A 65 -16.18 -37.71 3.63
C ALA A 65 -15.07 -38.28 2.73
N SER A 66 -15.45 -38.89 1.63
CA SER A 66 -14.51 -39.38 0.62
C SER A 66 -15.15 -39.36 -0.76
N GLY A 67 -14.33 -39.42 -1.79
CA GLY A 67 -14.81 -39.55 -3.15
C GLY A 67 -13.69 -39.61 -4.16
N THR A 68 -14.02 -39.30 -5.41
CA THR A 68 -13.04 -39.14 -6.49
C THR A 68 -13.16 -37.75 -7.10
N ASN A 69 -12.03 -37.21 -7.55
CA ASN A 69 -11.97 -36.02 -8.40
C ASN A 69 -11.07 -36.35 -9.59
N GLY A 70 -11.65 -36.58 -10.76
CA GLY A 70 -10.95 -37.19 -11.88
C GLY A 70 -10.61 -38.64 -11.56
N THR A 71 -9.32 -39.00 -11.62
CA THR A 71 -8.83 -40.33 -11.24
C THR A 71 -8.23 -40.37 -9.84
N SER A 72 -8.09 -39.23 -9.17
CA SER A 72 -7.62 -39.14 -7.78
C SER A 72 -8.73 -39.45 -6.80
N ASN A 73 -8.48 -40.39 -5.88
CA ASN A 73 -9.31 -40.57 -4.68
C ASN A 73 -9.00 -39.44 -3.69
N TRP A 74 -9.96 -39.07 -2.86
CA TRP A 74 -9.76 -38.11 -1.78
C TRP A 74 -10.53 -38.51 -0.53
N GLN A 75 -10.01 -38.11 0.62
CA GLN A 75 -10.62 -38.36 1.94
C GLN A 75 -10.49 -37.10 2.80
N VAL A 76 -11.56 -36.77 3.52
CA VAL A 76 -11.56 -35.77 4.59
C VAL A 76 -11.67 -36.50 5.92
N PHE A 77 -10.76 -36.24 6.84
CA PHE A 77 -10.70 -36.88 8.16
C PHE A 77 -11.31 -36.00 9.26
N GLU A 78 -11.67 -36.59 10.39
CA GLU A 78 -12.25 -35.89 11.55
C GLU A 78 -11.34 -34.82 12.16
N ASP A 79 -10.02 -34.96 11.99
CA ASP A 79 -9.03 -33.97 12.44
C ASP A 79 -8.90 -32.77 11.49
N GLY A 80 -9.60 -32.81 10.35
CA GLY A 80 -9.65 -31.76 9.35
C GLY A 80 -8.62 -31.88 8.22
N LEU A 81 -7.94 -33.02 8.08
CA LEU A 81 -7.11 -33.31 6.92
C LEU A 81 -7.97 -33.62 5.69
N LEU A 82 -7.74 -32.91 4.57
CA LEU A 82 -8.07 -33.36 3.23
C LEU A 82 -6.83 -34.01 2.61
N LEU A 83 -6.85 -35.34 2.44
CA LEU A 83 -5.82 -36.08 1.73
C LEU A 83 -6.28 -36.35 0.29
N ILE A 84 -5.46 -35.95 -0.68
CA ILE A 84 -5.71 -36.17 -2.10
C ILE A 84 -4.72 -37.22 -2.61
N GLY A 85 -5.25 -38.35 -3.04
CA GLY A 85 -4.48 -39.51 -3.48
C GLY A 85 -4.01 -39.41 -4.92
N ALA A 86 -3.05 -40.28 -5.26
CA ALA A 86 -2.44 -40.35 -6.58
C ALA A 86 -3.47 -40.42 -7.73
N GLY A 87 -3.16 -39.77 -8.85
CA GLY A 87 -4.05 -39.67 -10.00
C GLY A 87 -4.03 -38.28 -10.62
N THR A 88 -4.94 -38.05 -11.56
CA THR A 88 -5.11 -36.77 -12.22
C THR A 88 -6.44 -36.17 -11.77
N LEU A 89 -6.40 -34.96 -11.21
CA LEU A 89 -7.60 -34.22 -10.85
C LEU A 89 -8.45 -33.94 -12.10
N ALA A 90 -9.78 -33.87 -11.94
CA ALA A 90 -10.62 -33.42 -13.05
C ALA A 90 -10.41 -31.92 -13.32
N SER A 91 -10.74 -31.51 -14.54
CA SER A 91 -10.87 -30.08 -14.83
C SER A 91 -11.95 -29.45 -13.94
N THR A 92 -11.62 -28.35 -13.29
CA THR A 92 -12.56 -27.62 -12.45
C THR A 92 -13.18 -26.45 -13.20
N THR A 93 -14.25 -25.89 -12.64
CA THR A 93 -14.75 -24.57 -13.05
C THR A 93 -14.38 -23.56 -11.96
N ALA A 94 -13.99 -22.35 -12.34
CA ALA A 94 -13.49 -21.30 -11.43
C ALA A 94 -14.47 -20.90 -10.31
N SER A 95 -15.72 -21.37 -10.38
CA SER A 95 -16.82 -20.99 -9.49
C SER A 95 -16.93 -21.88 -8.25
N ILE A 96 -16.56 -23.16 -8.30
CA ILE A 96 -16.84 -24.11 -7.21
C ILE A 96 -15.67 -25.07 -7.00
N SER A 97 -15.07 -25.02 -5.80
CA SER A 97 -14.08 -26.01 -5.37
C SER A 97 -14.73 -27.40 -5.25
N PRO A 98 -14.07 -28.49 -5.70
CA PRO A 98 -14.56 -29.86 -5.53
C PRO A 98 -14.77 -30.26 -4.06
N TRP A 99 -14.12 -29.55 -3.15
CA TRP A 99 -14.11 -29.81 -1.70
C TRP A 99 -15.10 -28.94 -0.93
N LEU A 100 -15.86 -28.07 -1.62
CA LEU A 100 -16.64 -27.00 -0.98
C LEU A 100 -17.68 -27.51 0.03
N SER A 101 -18.26 -28.70 -0.20
CA SER A 101 -19.22 -29.32 0.73
C SER A 101 -18.62 -29.65 2.10
N GLN A 102 -17.29 -29.70 2.20
CA GLN A 102 -16.54 -29.99 3.41
C GLN A 102 -15.71 -28.79 3.89
N ASN A 103 -15.92 -27.58 3.35
CA ASN A 103 -15.08 -26.42 3.61
C ASN A 103 -14.97 -26.03 5.11
N THR A 104 -15.99 -26.33 5.91
CA THR A 104 -15.98 -26.08 7.36
C THR A 104 -15.18 -27.11 8.14
N ASN A 105 -15.02 -28.31 7.59
CA ASN A 105 -14.31 -29.43 8.20
C ASN A 105 -12.81 -29.43 7.84
N ILE A 106 -12.44 -28.93 6.66
CA ILE A 106 -11.05 -28.96 6.19
C ILE A 106 -10.23 -27.82 6.83
N ARG A 107 -9.10 -28.20 7.44
CA ARG A 107 -8.12 -27.31 8.08
C ARG A 107 -6.72 -27.45 7.48
N ARG A 108 -6.36 -28.64 7.01
CA ARG A 108 -5.08 -28.95 6.37
C ARG A 108 -5.30 -29.73 5.07
N ILE A 109 -4.45 -29.50 4.07
CA ILE A 109 -4.53 -30.18 2.76
C ILE A 109 -3.18 -30.82 2.45
N GLU A 110 -3.19 -32.10 2.06
CA GLU A 110 -1.99 -32.84 1.67
C GLU A 110 -2.24 -33.65 0.38
N PHE A 111 -1.15 -33.86 -0.36
CA PHE A 111 -1.13 -34.62 -1.60
C PHE A 111 -0.23 -35.85 -1.44
N GLU A 112 -0.76 -37.02 -1.82
CA GLU A 112 0.07 -38.22 -1.98
C GLU A 112 0.97 -38.09 -3.23
N PRO A 113 2.13 -38.79 -3.27
CA PRO A 113 2.97 -38.83 -4.45
C PRO A 113 2.22 -39.26 -5.71
N GLY A 114 2.39 -38.51 -6.81
CA GLY A 114 1.80 -38.83 -8.11
C GLY A 114 0.47 -38.14 -8.40
N VAL A 115 0.10 -37.10 -7.66
CA VAL A 115 -1.06 -36.26 -7.99
C VAL A 115 -0.70 -35.26 -9.09
N ARG A 116 -1.49 -35.25 -10.16
CA ARG A 116 -1.35 -34.33 -11.30
C ARG A 116 -2.55 -33.41 -11.40
N ALA A 117 -2.29 -32.12 -11.62
CA ALA A 117 -3.31 -31.16 -12.02
C ALA A 117 -3.82 -31.47 -13.44
N ASN A 118 -5.06 -31.09 -13.71
CA ASN A 118 -5.54 -31.01 -15.09
C ASN A 118 -5.08 -29.71 -15.77
N THR A 119 -5.46 -29.54 -17.05
CA THR A 119 -5.24 -28.29 -17.79
C THR A 119 -5.98 -27.10 -17.16
N ASN A 120 -7.16 -27.34 -16.58
CA ASN A 120 -7.92 -26.32 -15.86
C ASN A 120 -8.13 -26.74 -14.39
N VAL A 121 -7.48 -26.03 -13.48
CA VAL A 121 -7.66 -26.19 -12.02
C VAL A 121 -8.14 -24.88 -11.38
N GLY A 122 -8.86 -24.07 -12.16
CA GLY A 122 -9.44 -22.84 -11.66
C GLY A 122 -10.40 -23.09 -10.49
N GLY A 123 -10.22 -22.37 -9.39
CA GLY A 123 -11.06 -22.47 -8.19
C GLY A 123 -10.82 -23.72 -7.33
N LEU A 124 -9.75 -24.49 -7.56
CA LEU A 124 -9.53 -25.77 -6.88
C LEU A 124 -9.64 -25.70 -5.35
N PHE A 125 -9.08 -24.65 -4.72
CA PHE A 125 -9.15 -24.42 -3.27
C PHE A 125 -9.95 -23.18 -2.89
N ARG A 126 -10.75 -22.65 -3.81
CA ARG A 126 -11.53 -21.44 -3.60
C ARG A 126 -12.49 -21.61 -2.42
N ASN A 127 -12.61 -20.60 -1.57
CA ASN A 127 -13.51 -20.54 -0.41
C ASN A 127 -13.23 -21.59 0.70
N LEU A 128 -12.06 -22.22 0.70
CA LEU A 128 -11.61 -23.04 1.83
C LEU A 128 -11.10 -22.16 2.99
N THR A 129 -12.01 -21.35 3.52
CA THR A 129 -11.73 -20.26 4.47
C THR A 129 -11.12 -20.71 5.80
N ASN A 130 -11.29 -21.97 6.20
CA ASN A 130 -10.77 -22.54 7.45
C ASN A 130 -9.40 -23.22 7.31
N VAL A 131 -8.84 -23.30 6.10
CA VAL A 131 -7.54 -23.93 5.87
C VAL A 131 -6.42 -23.05 6.42
N THR A 132 -5.59 -23.64 7.27
CA THR A 132 -4.43 -22.99 7.90
C THR A 132 -3.10 -23.59 7.44
N GLU A 133 -3.12 -24.76 6.80
CA GLU A 133 -1.93 -25.48 6.34
C GLU A 133 -2.22 -26.15 4.99
N ILE A 134 -1.29 -26.06 4.04
CA ILE A 134 -1.36 -26.78 2.76
C ILE A 134 0.03 -27.21 2.33
N ASP A 135 0.22 -28.50 2.09
CA ASP A 135 1.46 -29.05 1.52
C ASP A 135 1.25 -29.37 0.04
N LEU A 136 1.94 -28.61 -0.83
CA LEU A 136 1.87 -28.72 -2.29
C LEU A 136 3.02 -29.53 -2.89
N THR A 137 3.87 -30.17 -2.07
CA THR A 137 5.11 -30.82 -2.53
C THR A 137 4.88 -31.89 -3.59
N ASN A 138 3.77 -32.63 -3.51
CA ASN A 138 3.43 -33.74 -4.42
C ASN A 138 2.42 -33.35 -5.51
N PHE A 139 2.23 -32.06 -5.76
CA PHE A 139 1.23 -31.58 -6.70
C PHE A 139 1.86 -31.07 -8.02
N ASP A 140 1.75 -31.88 -9.07
CA ASP A 140 2.33 -31.56 -10.40
C ASP A 140 1.39 -30.66 -11.22
N THR A 141 1.79 -29.41 -11.45
CA THR A 141 1.05 -28.42 -12.26
C THR A 141 1.57 -28.25 -13.69
N SER A 142 2.48 -29.10 -14.16
CA SER A 142 3.21 -28.92 -15.42
C SER A 142 2.37 -28.89 -16.69
N ASP A 143 1.12 -29.37 -16.62
CA ASP A 143 0.16 -29.41 -17.73
C ASP A 143 -0.95 -28.34 -17.62
N THR A 144 -0.95 -27.55 -16.55
CA THR A 144 -1.99 -26.56 -16.27
C THR A 144 -1.86 -25.30 -17.13
N THR A 145 -2.97 -24.88 -17.74
CA THR A 145 -3.11 -23.63 -18.50
C THR A 145 -4.01 -22.60 -17.81
N ASN A 146 -4.87 -23.02 -16.87
CA ASN A 146 -5.77 -22.13 -16.13
C ASN A 146 -5.67 -22.38 -14.60
N MET A 147 -5.24 -21.35 -13.86
CA MET A 147 -5.15 -21.31 -12.40
C MET A 147 -6.05 -20.23 -11.77
N SER A 148 -7.05 -19.76 -12.52
CA SER A 148 -7.93 -18.68 -12.05
C SER A 148 -8.62 -19.03 -10.73
N ASN A 149 -8.66 -18.11 -9.77
CA ASN A 149 -9.28 -18.28 -8.45
C ASN A 149 -8.74 -19.46 -7.62
N MET A 150 -7.61 -20.07 -7.97
CA MET A 150 -7.16 -21.34 -7.36
C MET A 150 -7.09 -21.31 -5.83
N PHE A 151 -6.57 -20.22 -5.24
CA PHE A 151 -6.44 -20.02 -3.79
C PHE A 151 -7.37 -18.90 -3.26
N SER A 152 -8.32 -18.44 -4.08
CA SER A 152 -9.17 -17.30 -3.77
C SER A 152 -10.01 -17.55 -2.51
N ASP A 153 -10.08 -16.55 -1.62
CA ASP A 153 -10.79 -16.61 -0.33
C ASP A 153 -10.25 -17.67 0.68
N MET A 154 -9.01 -18.15 0.56
CA MET A 154 -8.34 -18.92 1.62
C MET A 154 -7.87 -18.01 2.77
N ARG A 155 -8.83 -17.39 3.46
CA ARG A 155 -8.62 -16.26 4.39
C ARG A 155 -7.84 -16.60 5.66
N SER A 156 -7.74 -17.87 6.07
CA SER A 156 -7.01 -18.27 7.29
C SER A 156 -5.58 -18.73 7.02
N LEU A 157 -5.18 -18.86 5.75
CA LEU A 157 -3.84 -19.33 5.39
C LEU A 157 -2.82 -18.20 5.59
N THR A 158 -1.76 -18.46 6.35
CA THR A 158 -0.71 -17.48 6.69
C THR A 158 0.60 -17.73 5.96
N GLU A 159 0.79 -18.93 5.40
CA GLU A 159 1.99 -19.34 4.65
C GLU A 159 1.57 -20.17 3.43
N LEU A 160 2.23 -19.96 2.29
CA LEU A 160 1.96 -20.69 1.05
C LEU A 160 3.28 -20.88 0.30
N ASP A 161 3.74 -22.13 0.21
CA ASP A 161 4.91 -22.50 -0.58
C ASP A 161 4.52 -22.90 -2.01
N LEU A 162 5.03 -22.17 -2.99
CA LEU A 162 4.81 -22.37 -4.43
C LEU A 162 6.07 -22.79 -5.18
N SER A 163 7.13 -23.22 -4.48
CA SER A 163 8.42 -23.53 -5.10
C SER A 163 8.34 -24.64 -6.17
N ASN A 164 7.38 -25.56 -6.03
CA ASN A 164 7.18 -26.68 -6.95
C ASN A 164 6.21 -26.35 -8.11
N PHE A 165 5.63 -25.15 -8.15
CA PHE A 165 4.70 -24.78 -9.22
C PHE A 165 5.43 -24.58 -10.54
N ASN A 166 4.91 -25.21 -11.58
CA ASN A 166 5.27 -24.90 -12.96
C ASN A 166 4.13 -24.13 -13.62
N THR A 167 4.37 -22.85 -13.91
CA THR A 167 3.39 -21.96 -14.54
C THR A 167 3.69 -21.68 -16.01
N SER A 168 4.66 -22.37 -16.62
CA SER A 168 5.16 -22.06 -17.98
C SER A 168 4.11 -22.15 -19.08
N LYS A 169 3.03 -22.93 -18.87
CA LYS A 169 1.89 -23.06 -19.80
C LYS A 169 0.66 -22.24 -19.38
N VAL A 170 0.69 -21.56 -18.23
CA VAL A 170 -0.47 -20.87 -17.67
C VAL A 170 -0.79 -19.62 -18.48
N MET A 171 -2.04 -19.52 -18.91
CA MET A 171 -2.59 -18.41 -19.68
C MET A 171 -3.55 -17.55 -18.85
N ASN A 172 -4.15 -18.10 -17.80
CA ASN A 172 -5.11 -17.39 -16.95
C ASN A 172 -4.76 -17.51 -15.45
N MET A 173 -4.46 -16.37 -14.82
CA MET A 173 -4.16 -16.22 -13.39
C MET A 173 -5.18 -15.30 -12.68
N GLN A 174 -6.34 -15.07 -13.28
CA GLN A 174 -7.39 -14.22 -12.72
C GLN A 174 -7.70 -14.61 -11.27
N ALA A 175 -7.63 -13.64 -10.36
CA ALA A 175 -8.00 -13.79 -8.95
C ALA A 175 -7.30 -14.95 -8.20
N MET A 176 -6.15 -15.42 -8.68
CA MET A 176 -5.47 -16.61 -8.14
C MET A 176 -5.26 -16.54 -6.62
N PHE A 177 -4.88 -15.38 -6.08
CA PHE A 177 -4.64 -15.14 -4.65
C PHE A 177 -5.61 -14.13 -4.01
N SER A 178 -6.73 -13.84 -4.70
CA SER A 178 -7.69 -12.83 -4.26
C SER A 178 -8.24 -13.15 -2.86
N SER A 179 -8.34 -12.14 -2.00
CA SER A 179 -8.88 -12.23 -0.64
C SER A 179 -8.14 -13.21 0.29
N MET A 180 -6.87 -13.54 0.02
CA MET A 180 -6.00 -14.24 0.98
C MET A 180 -5.53 -13.28 2.08
N SER A 181 -6.47 -12.81 2.90
CA SER A 181 -6.27 -11.65 3.78
C SER A 181 -5.32 -11.87 4.96
N SER A 182 -4.95 -13.10 5.30
CA SER A 182 -4.02 -13.41 6.40
C SER A 182 -2.59 -13.70 5.95
N LEU A 183 -2.36 -13.83 4.64
CA LEU A 183 -1.03 -14.08 4.08
C LEU A 183 -0.17 -12.81 4.20
N THR A 184 1.00 -12.91 4.84
CA THR A 184 1.91 -11.79 5.08
C THR A 184 3.10 -11.75 4.12
N GLU A 185 3.45 -12.89 3.53
CA GLU A 185 4.54 -13.05 2.56
C GLU A 185 4.09 -13.97 1.42
N LEU A 186 4.58 -13.70 0.20
CA LEU A 186 4.28 -14.52 -0.98
C LEU A 186 5.50 -14.53 -1.92
N ASP A 187 6.14 -15.69 -2.06
CA ASP A 187 7.24 -15.89 -3.00
C ASP A 187 6.70 -16.33 -4.38
N LEU A 188 7.04 -15.55 -5.41
CA LEU A 188 6.64 -15.79 -6.81
C LEU A 188 7.84 -15.98 -7.73
N THR A 189 9.03 -16.26 -7.18
CA THR A 189 10.27 -16.39 -7.97
C THR A 189 10.24 -17.55 -8.97
N SER A 190 9.42 -18.58 -8.73
CA SER A 190 9.21 -19.72 -9.64
C SER A 190 8.25 -19.41 -10.80
N PHE A 191 7.52 -18.29 -10.75
CA PHE A 191 6.48 -17.99 -11.74
C PHE A 191 7.08 -17.56 -13.07
N ASN A 192 6.70 -18.27 -14.12
CA ASN A 192 6.79 -17.83 -15.49
C ASN A 192 5.42 -17.30 -15.94
N THR A 193 5.35 -16.02 -16.31
CA THR A 193 4.11 -15.35 -16.75
C THR A 193 4.08 -15.03 -18.25
N SER A 194 5.05 -15.49 -19.05
CA SER A 194 5.22 -15.09 -20.48
C SER A 194 4.09 -15.52 -21.42
N ASN A 195 3.15 -16.34 -20.92
CA ASN A 195 1.97 -16.80 -21.65
C ASN A 195 0.65 -16.28 -21.05
N VAL A 196 0.71 -15.53 -19.95
CA VAL A 196 -0.49 -15.07 -19.24
C VAL A 196 -1.17 -13.95 -20.01
N LEU A 197 -2.47 -14.12 -20.24
CA LEU A 197 -3.34 -13.16 -20.91
C LEU A 197 -4.20 -12.37 -19.91
N ASN A 198 -4.56 -12.99 -18.78
CA ASN A 198 -5.45 -12.39 -17.78
C ASN A 198 -4.84 -12.45 -16.37
N MET A 199 -4.62 -11.29 -15.76
CA MET A 199 -4.14 -11.10 -14.39
C MET A 199 -5.14 -10.31 -13.53
N SER A 200 -6.39 -10.18 -13.98
CA SER A 200 -7.42 -9.44 -13.25
C SER A 200 -7.60 -9.98 -11.83
N ALA A 201 -7.67 -9.08 -10.85
CA ALA A 201 -7.84 -9.36 -9.43
C ALA A 201 -6.81 -10.30 -8.79
N MET A 202 -5.68 -10.61 -9.45
CA MET A 202 -4.72 -11.63 -9.00
C MET A 202 -4.31 -11.49 -7.54
N PHE A 203 -4.10 -10.27 -7.05
CA PHE A 203 -3.70 -9.94 -5.67
C PHE A 203 -4.75 -9.09 -4.92
N SER A 204 -5.98 -9.04 -5.43
CA SER A 204 -7.04 -8.20 -4.87
C SER A 204 -7.34 -8.58 -3.41
N ASN A 205 -7.53 -7.60 -2.53
CA ASN A 205 -7.86 -7.76 -1.11
C ASN A 205 -6.86 -8.58 -0.28
N MET A 206 -5.60 -8.71 -0.70
CA MET A 206 -4.51 -9.25 0.12
C MET A 206 -4.06 -8.21 1.17
N SER A 207 -4.90 -7.94 2.15
CA SER A 207 -4.78 -6.77 3.04
C SER A 207 -3.63 -6.82 4.04
N SER A 208 -3.07 -7.99 4.35
CA SER A 208 -1.96 -8.15 5.31
C SER A 208 -0.58 -8.21 4.66
N LEU A 209 -0.50 -8.32 3.33
CA LEU A 209 0.76 -8.38 2.61
C LEU A 209 1.45 -7.01 2.65
N THR A 210 2.68 -6.96 3.15
CA THR A 210 3.46 -5.71 3.29
C THR A 210 4.48 -5.51 2.18
N GLU A 211 4.90 -6.59 1.52
CA GLU A 211 5.83 -6.58 0.39
C GLU A 211 5.34 -7.53 -0.71
N LEU A 212 5.57 -7.16 -1.97
CA LEU A 212 5.25 -7.99 -3.13
C LEU A 212 6.30 -7.76 -4.22
N ASP A 213 7.02 -8.82 -4.60
CA ASP A 213 7.96 -8.77 -5.73
C ASP A 213 7.30 -9.32 -7.00
N VAL A 214 7.12 -8.44 -7.98
CA VAL A 214 6.57 -8.74 -9.32
C VAL A 214 7.55 -8.34 -10.42
N LYS A 215 8.83 -8.11 -10.12
CA LYS A 215 9.81 -7.62 -11.10
C LYS A 215 10.10 -8.62 -12.22
N SER A 216 9.91 -9.92 -11.96
CA SER A 216 10.11 -11.00 -12.93
C SER A 216 8.92 -11.21 -13.86
N PHE A 217 7.79 -10.52 -13.63
CA PHE A 217 6.58 -10.74 -14.40
C PHE A 217 6.76 -10.19 -15.83
N ASP A 218 6.65 -11.08 -16.81
CA ASP A 218 6.39 -10.71 -18.19
C ASP A 218 4.88 -10.47 -18.36
N THR A 219 4.50 -9.21 -18.54
CA THR A 219 3.11 -8.79 -18.77
C THR A 219 2.82 -8.44 -20.23
N SER A 220 3.74 -8.70 -21.14
CA SER A 220 3.66 -8.25 -22.54
C SER A 220 2.46 -8.78 -23.31
N LYS A 221 1.86 -9.90 -22.88
CA LYS A 221 0.64 -10.48 -23.48
C LYS A 221 -0.64 -10.19 -22.70
N VAL A 222 -0.55 -9.56 -21.54
CA VAL A 222 -1.71 -9.35 -20.66
C VAL A 222 -2.65 -8.32 -21.28
N THR A 223 -3.94 -8.66 -21.34
CA THR A 223 -4.99 -7.80 -21.88
C THR A 223 -5.94 -7.27 -20.79
N ASP A 224 -6.03 -7.94 -19.63
CA ASP A 224 -6.86 -7.53 -18.51
C ASP A 224 -6.06 -7.47 -17.19
N MET A 225 -6.03 -6.26 -16.58
CA MET A 225 -5.44 -5.97 -15.27
C MET A 225 -6.46 -5.35 -14.29
N ASN A 226 -7.76 -5.54 -14.52
CA ASN A 226 -8.83 -5.07 -13.64
C ASN A 226 -8.60 -5.54 -12.20
N ASN A 227 -8.65 -4.62 -11.23
CA ASN A 227 -8.54 -4.90 -9.79
C ASN A 227 -7.23 -5.60 -9.36
N MET A 228 -6.19 -5.68 -10.19
CA MET A 228 -5.01 -6.54 -9.95
C MET A 228 -4.40 -6.37 -8.55
N PHE A 229 -4.30 -5.13 -8.05
CA PHE A 229 -3.77 -4.78 -6.73
C PHE A 229 -4.82 -4.08 -5.83
N MET A 230 -6.10 -4.22 -6.14
CA MET A 230 -7.18 -3.56 -5.43
C MET A 230 -7.14 -3.91 -3.93
N SER A 231 -7.24 -2.90 -3.07
CA SER A 231 -7.34 -3.04 -1.61
C SER A 231 -6.20 -3.81 -0.94
N MET A 232 -5.00 -3.79 -1.53
CA MET A 232 -3.75 -4.17 -0.84
C MET A 232 -3.35 -3.09 0.17
N ARG A 233 -4.08 -3.03 1.29
CA ARG A 233 -4.07 -1.90 2.23
C ARG A 233 -2.75 -1.72 3.00
N SER A 234 -1.97 -2.77 3.20
CA SER A 234 -0.71 -2.71 3.97
C SER A 234 0.54 -2.52 3.11
N LEU A 235 0.41 -2.58 1.78
CA LEU A 235 1.54 -2.44 0.87
C LEU A 235 1.98 -0.97 0.80
N THR A 236 3.24 -0.70 1.16
CA THR A 236 3.82 0.65 1.19
C THR A 236 4.67 0.99 -0.03
N ALA A 237 5.10 -0.02 -0.79
CA ALA A 237 5.89 0.13 -2.01
C ALA A 237 5.51 -0.97 -3.02
N LEU A 238 5.52 -0.62 -4.30
CA LEU A 238 5.25 -1.55 -5.40
C LEU A 238 6.09 -1.14 -6.61
N ASP A 239 6.97 -2.04 -7.05
CA ASP A 239 7.85 -1.80 -8.21
C ASP A 239 7.22 -2.39 -9.48
N LEU A 240 6.75 -1.51 -10.37
CA LEU A 240 6.10 -1.89 -11.63
C LEU A 240 6.92 -1.54 -12.86
N ARG A 241 8.20 -1.17 -12.71
CA ARG A 241 9.02 -0.67 -13.84
C ARG A 241 9.23 -1.71 -14.95
N GLY A 242 9.07 -3.00 -14.63
CA GLY A 242 9.13 -4.10 -15.60
C GLY A 242 7.82 -4.38 -16.34
N PHE A 243 6.70 -3.76 -15.95
CA PHE A 243 5.39 -4.02 -16.57
C PHE A 243 5.32 -3.40 -17.96
N ASP A 244 4.98 -4.23 -18.94
CA ASP A 244 4.52 -3.83 -20.27
C ASP A 244 2.99 -3.86 -20.28
N THR A 245 2.34 -2.69 -20.42
CA THR A 245 0.88 -2.57 -20.49
C THR A 245 0.38 -2.27 -21.90
N SER A 246 1.22 -2.38 -22.93
CA SER A 246 0.89 -1.98 -24.30
C SER A 246 -0.23 -2.80 -24.96
N ASN A 247 -0.57 -3.96 -24.39
CA ASN A 247 -1.70 -4.81 -24.81
C ASN A 247 -2.91 -4.74 -23.87
N VAL A 248 -2.84 -4.00 -22.77
CA VAL A 248 -3.91 -3.93 -21.78
C VAL A 248 -5.09 -3.12 -22.33
N LEU A 249 -6.28 -3.71 -22.24
CA LEU A 249 -7.55 -3.10 -22.65
C LEU A 249 -8.31 -2.48 -21.47
N SER A 250 -8.12 -3.05 -20.27
CA SER A 250 -8.91 -2.69 -19.07
C SER A 250 -8.05 -2.75 -17.80
N MET A 251 -8.11 -1.70 -17.00
CA MET A 251 -7.38 -1.55 -15.72
C MET A 251 -8.24 -0.87 -14.65
N ASN A 252 -9.54 -1.13 -14.67
CA ASN A 252 -10.46 -0.61 -13.66
C ASN A 252 -10.02 -1.03 -12.26
N ASN A 253 -10.11 -0.13 -11.29
CA ASN A 253 -9.78 -0.37 -9.88
C ASN A 253 -8.36 -0.92 -9.61
N MET A 254 -7.43 -0.89 -10.56
CA MET A 254 -6.15 -1.61 -10.44
C MET A 254 -5.40 -1.31 -9.13
N PHE A 255 -5.42 -0.06 -8.66
CA PHE A 255 -4.78 0.39 -7.42
C PHE A 255 -5.79 0.89 -6.37
N ASN A 256 -7.09 0.67 -6.59
CA ASN A 256 -8.15 1.21 -5.75
C ASN A 256 -7.99 0.73 -4.31
N GLY A 257 -7.98 1.64 -3.34
CA GLY A 257 -7.90 1.29 -1.93
C GLY A 257 -6.53 0.84 -1.44
N MET A 258 -5.46 1.04 -2.20
CA MET A 258 -4.07 0.93 -1.72
C MET A 258 -3.73 2.12 -0.80
N ARG A 259 -4.25 2.07 0.44
CA ARG A 259 -4.27 3.19 1.39
C ARG A 259 -2.93 3.53 2.05
N SER A 260 -1.91 2.70 1.87
CA SER A 260 -0.57 2.90 2.45
C SER A 260 0.49 3.27 1.41
N LEU A 261 0.13 3.30 0.12
CA LEU A 261 1.05 3.59 -0.96
C LEU A 261 1.21 5.12 -1.13
N ILE A 262 2.39 5.63 -0.81
CA ILE A 262 2.72 7.07 -0.85
C ILE A 262 3.29 7.48 -2.21
N GLU A 263 4.02 6.56 -2.86
CA GLU A 263 4.66 6.77 -4.15
C GLU A 263 4.20 5.69 -5.14
N LEU A 264 3.88 6.10 -6.36
CA LEU A 264 3.56 5.18 -7.47
C LEU A 264 4.27 5.62 -8.74
N ASP A 265 5.09 4.73 -9.31
CA ASP A 265 5.81 4.94 -10.56
C ASP A 265 5.14 4.15 -11.69
N LEU A 266 4.54 4.87 -12.63
CA LEU A 266 3.89 4.35 -13.84
C LEU A 266 4.66 4.75 -15.10
N THR A 267 5.97 4.98 -15.01
CA THR A 267 6.79 5.40 -16.17
C THR A 267 6.72 4.40 -17.33
N SER A 268 6.63 3.10 -17.03
CA SER A 268 6.55 2.03 -18.04
C SER A 268 5.14 1.84 -18.62
N PHE A 269 4.12 2.45 -18.06
CA PHE A 269 2.73 2.20 -18.46
C PHE A 269 2.44 2.86 -19.82
N ASN A 270 2.10 2.03 -20.79
CA ASN A 270 1.51 2.43 -22.06
C ASN A 270 0.00 2.22 -22.01
N THR A 271 -0.78 3.30 -22.11
CA THR A 271 -2.24 3.24 -22.02
C THR A 271 -2.93 3.41 -23.38
N SER A 272 -2.19 3.28 -24.50
CA SER A 272 -2.70 3.57 -25.84
C SER A 272 -3.85 2.65 -26.30
N LYS A 273 -3.93 1.42 -25.77
CA LYS A 273 -5.02 0.47 -26.05
C LYS A 273 -6.07 0.39 -24.94
N VAL A 274 -5.86 1.11 -23.84
CA VAL A 274 -6.77 1.06 -22.69
C VAL A 274 -8.08 1.74 -23.05
N THR A 275 -9.17 1.02 -22.87
CA THR A 275 -10.53 1.52 -23.10
C THR A 275 -11.28 1.79 -21.80
N SER A 276 -10.81 1.23 -20.68
CA SER A 276 -11.45 1.34 -19.37
C SER A 276 -10.44 1.51 -18.23
N MET A 277 -10.57 2.60 -17.48
CA MET A 277 -9.68 3.01 -16.37
C MET A 277 -10.52 3.58 -15.21
N GLY A 278 -11.74 3.10 -15.04
CA GLY A 278 -12.64 3.49 -13.96
C GLY A 278 -12.06 3.17 -12.58
N THR A 279 -12.19 4.13 -11.68
CA THR A 279 -11.90 4.05 -10.25
C THR A 279 -10.51 3.51 -9.89
N MET A 280 -9.57 3.58 -10.83
CA MET A 280 -8.21 3.01 -10.75
C MET A 280 -7.45 3.48 -9.50
N PHE A 281 -7.57 4.75 -9.14
CA PHE A 281 -6.84 5.38 -8.02
C PHE A 281 -7.74 5.74 -6.84
N ALA A 282 -9.03 5.36 -6.87
CA ALA A 282 -9.95 5.75 -5.81
C ALA A 282 -9.49 5.24 -4.44
N SER A 283 -9.69 6.04 -3.40
CA SER A 283 -9.28 5.77 -2.01
C SER A 283 -7.76 5.65 -1.77
N MET A 284 -6.90 6.11 -2.69
CA MET A 284 -5.45 6.24 -2.47
C MET A 284 -5.08 7.59 -1.82
N ASN A 285 -5.69 7.90 -0.67
CA ASN A 285 -5.69 9.26 -0.11
C ASN A 285 -4.32 9.79 0.35
N VAL A 286 -3.28 8.94 0.37
CA VAL A 286 -1.91 9.31 0.80
C VAL A 286 -0.90 9.33 -0.35
N LEU A 287 -1.35 9.08 -1.58
CA LEU A 287 -0.49 9.10 -2.77
C LEU A 287 -0.05 10.54 -3.04
N SER A 288 1.17 10.89 -2.60
CA SER A 288 1.71 12.24 -2.68
C SER A 288 2.80 12.41 -3.72
N LYS A 289 3.27 11.32 -4.33
CA LYS A 289 4.24 11.33 -5.41
C LYS A 289 3.83 10.35 -6.49
N PHE A 290 3.71 10.85 -7.71
CA PHE A 290 3.17 10.11 -8.82
C PHE A 290 4.02 10.35 -10.06
N THR A 291 4.72 9.31 -10.51
CA THR A 291 5.61 9.40 -11.67
C THR A 291 4.91 8.83 -12.91
N LEU A 292 4.83 9.65 -13.96
CA LEU A 292 4.12 9.32 -15.19
C LEU A 292 5.07 9.35 -16.38
N GLY A 293 4.90 8.38 -17.29
CA GLY A 293 5.68 8.27 -18.52
C GLY A 293 5.02 8.95 -19.73
N ASN A 294 5.77 9.07 -20.82
CA ASN A 294 5.31 9.71 -22.06
C ASN A 294 4.16 8.96 -22.76
N GLU A 295 4.03 7.66 -22.51
CA GLU A 295 3.00 6.78 -23.10
C GLU A 295 1.74 6.65 -22.22
N PHE A 296 1.76 7.23 -21.01
CA PHE A 296 0.63 7.20 -20.09
C PHE A 296 -0.37 8.30 -20.44
N ARG A 297 -1.67 7.98 -20.43
CA ARG A 297 -2.79 8.93 -20.51
C ARG A 297 -3.90 8.46 -19.59
N PHE A 298 -4.57 9.39 -18.91
CA PHE A 298 -5.80 9.07 -18.20
C PHE A 298 -6.92 8.78 -19.21
N VAL A 299 -7.51 7.59 -19.14
CA VAL A 299 -8.62 7.20 -20.01
C VAL A 299 -9.95 7.48 -19.31
N GLY A 300 -10.82 8.25 -19.95
CA GLY A 300 -12.13 8.61 -19.38
C GLY A 300 -12.12 9.80 -18.40
N THR A 301 -11.10 10.67 -18.50
CA THR A 301 -10.84 12.02 -17.92
C THR A 301 -11.17 12.32 -16.45
N THR A 302 -12.13 11.65 -15.80
CA THR A 302 -12.40 11.72 -14.35
C THR A 302 -12.79 10.37 -13.75
N THR A 303 -13.01 9.35 -14.58
CA THR A 303 -13.43 8.03 -14.10
C THR A 303 -12.35 7.37 -13.25
N ALA A 304 -11.06 7.65 -13.47
CA ALA A 304 -9.94 7.07 -12.71
C ALA A 304 -9.92 7.46 -11.22
N ARG A 305 -10.58 8.56 -10.83
CA ARG A 305 -10.77 8.99 -9.43
C ARG A 305 -9.47 9.13 -8.63
N LEU A 306 -8.48 9.84 -9.16
CA LEU A 306 -7.33 10.28 -8.37
C LEU A 306 -7.82 11.16 -7.19
N PRO A 307 -7.51 10.83 -5.92
CA PRO A 307 -8.04 11.55 -4.76
C PRO A 307 -7.60 13.00 -4.72
N GLU A 308 -8.49 13.90 -4.31
CA GLU A 308 -8.15 15.31 -4.10
C GLU A 308 -7.21 15.50 -2.90
N ILE A 309 -6.30 16.45 -3.02
CA ILE A 309 -5.32 16.79 -1.98
C ILE A 309 -6.02 17.66 -0.92
N THR A 310 -6.32 17.08 0.23
CA THR A 310 -7.07 17.74 1.32
C THR A 310 -6.25 17.83 2.62
N GLN A 311 -5.03 17.31 2.60
CA GLN A 311 -4.12 17.26 3.73
C GLN A 311 -3.62 18.66 4.10
N SER A 312 -3.64 18.97 5.40
CA SER A 312 -3.06 20.21 5.93
C SER A 312 -1.58 20.30 5.57
N GLY A 313 -1.12 21.49 5.17
CA GLY A 313 0.26 21.70 4.73
C GLY A 313 0.44 21.67 3.22
N TYR A 314 -0.59 21.36 2.43
CA TYR A 314 -0.53 21.34 0.97
C TYR A 314 -1.53 22.32 0.34
N THR A 315 -1.27 22.77 -0.89
CA THR A 315 -2.08 23.79 -1.57
C THR A 315 -3.28 23.24 -2.32
N GLY A 316 -3.38 21.91 -2.47
CA GLY A 316 -4.35 21.27 -3.35
C GLY A 316 -3.79 20.93 -4.75
N ARG A 317 -2.56 21.38 -5.06
CA ARG A 317 -1.99 21.33 -6.41
C ARG A 317 -0.96 20.21 -6.57
N TRP A 318 -0.86 19.68 -7.78
CA TRP A 318 0.23 18.81 -8.21
C TRP A 318 1.28 19.63 -8.96
N VAL A 319 2.57 19.40 -8.72
CA VAL A 319 3.67 20.09 -9.41
C VAL A 319 4.70 19.06 -9.89
N GLY A 320 5.08 19.15 -11.15
CA GLY A 320 6.14 18.37 -11.77
C GLY A 320 7.52 18.85 -11.31
N LEU A 321 8.34 17.92 -10.79
CA LEU A 321 9.64 18.24 -10.22
C LEU A 321 10.66 18.71 -11.26
N ASN A 322 10.56 18.24 -12.50
CA ASN A 322 11.52 18.57 -13.55
C ASN A 322 11.00 19.66 -14.49
N THR A 323 9.70 19.63 -14.82
CA THR A 323 9.13 20.55 -15.82
C THR A 323 8.56 21.82 -15.18
N GLY A 324 8.24 21.77 -13.88
CA GLY A 324 7.53 22.84 -13.19
C GLY A 324 6.05 22.96 -13.58
N THR A 325 5.55 22.07 -14.43
CA THR A 325 4.12 22.00 -14.79
C THR A 325 3.30 21.77 -13.54
N ALA A 326 2.22 22.53 -13.39
CA ALA A 326 1.39 22.46 -12.20
C ALA A 326 -0.09 22.31 -12.54
N PHE A 327 -0.78 21.42 -11.83
CA PHE A 327 -2.21 21.18 -11.96
C PHE A 327 -2.92 21.65 -10.70
N GLY A 328 -4.03 22.36 -10.87
CA GLY A 328 -4.76 22.99 -9.77
C GLY A 328 -5.44 22.03 -8.79
N SER A 329 -5.63 20.77 -9.20
CA SER A 329 -6.31 19.72 -8.44
C SER A 329 -5.97 18.34 -9.03
N SER A 330 -6.36 17.27 -8.35
CA SER A 330 -6.25 15.91 -8.91
C SER A 330 -7.14 15.73 -10.13
N SER A 331 -8.35 16.32 -10.12
CA SER A 331 -9.20 16.36 -11.31
C SER A 331 -8.53 17.05 -12.50
N LEU A 332 -7.85 18.19 -12.29
CA LEU A 332 -7.17 18.90 -13.38
C LEU A 332 -5.94 18.14 -13.88
N LEU A 333 -5.21 17.46 -13.00
CA LEU A 333 -4.14 16.53 -13.42
C LEU A 333 -4.72 15.45 -14.34
N MET A 334 -5.87 14.86 -14.00
CA MET A 334 -6.49 13.82 -14.85
C MET A 334 -7.00 14.36 -16.19
N THR A 335 -7.59 15.56 -16.23
CA THR A 335 -8.20 16.10 -17.45
C THR A 335 -7.20 16.76 -18.39
N ASP A 336 -6.18 17.43 -17.85
CA ASP A 336 -5.31 18.33 -18.62
C ASP A 336 -3.94 17.72 -18.90
N PHE A 337 -3.62 16.56 -18.30
CA PHE A 337 -2.35 15.87 -18.54
C PHE A 337 -2.23 15.38 -19.99
N ALA A 338 -1.31 16.00 -20.73
CA ALA A 338 -1.07 15.72 -22.15
C ALA A 338 0.03 14.67 -22.40
N GLY A 339 0.55 14.01 -21.36
CA GLY A 339 1.63 13.02 -21.46
C GLY A 339 3.04 13.56 -21.29
N GLU A 340 3.21 14.66 -20.56
CA GLU A 340 4.53 15.17 -20.20
C GLU A 340 5.13 14.27 -19.12
N ALA A 341 6.18 13.50 -19.44
CA ALA A 341 6.80 12.65 -18.43
C ALA A 341 7.45 13.49 -17.32
N ASP A 342 7.01 13.26 -16.08
CA ASP A 342 7.58 13.86 -14.88
C ASP A 342 7.18 13.06 -13.63
N THR A 343 7.80 13.41 -12.51
CA THR A 343 7.34 13.08 -11.16
C THR A 343 6.54 14.24 -10.62
N TYR A 344 5.24 14.04 -10.45
CA TYR A 344 4.33 15.01 -9.86
C TYR A 344 4.24 14.78 -8.35
N VAL A 345 4.39 15.85 -7.58
CA VAL A 345 4.24 15.83 -6.12
C VAL A 345 3.18 16.81 -5.66
N TRP A 346 2.62 16.60 -4.47
CA TRP A 346 1.79 17.61 -3.83
C TRP A 346 2.60 18.88 -3.56
N GLU A 347 2.07 20.03 -3.94
CA GLU A 347 2.68 21.34 -3.68
C GLU A 347 2.48 21.70 -2.20
N GLU A 348 3.58 21.89 -1.48
CA GLU A 348 3.57 22.33 -0.09
C GLU A 348 3.07 23.78 0.00
N SER A 349 2.11 24.01 0.91
CA SER A 349 1.60 25.34 1.23
C SER A 349 2.61 26.08 2.10
N ARG A 350 2.94 27.32 1.73
CA ARG A 350 3.83 28.21 2.52
C ARG A 350 3.01 29.31 3.20
N ILE A 351 2.24 28.94 4.23
CA ILE A 351 1.46 29.88 5.03
C ILE A 351 2.20 30.16 6.34
N LEU A 352 2.45 31.44 6.61
CA LEU A 352 3.04 31.92 7.86
C LEU A 352 1.92 32.41 8.78
N GLU A 353 1.67 31.68 9.85
CA GLU A 353 0.67 31.96 10.86
C GLU A 353 1.24 31.71 12.27
N VAL A 354 1.34 32.77 13.07
CA VAL A 354 1.85 32.69 14.45
C VAL A 354 0.89 33.39 15.39
N LYS A 355 0.49 32.69 16.45
CA LYS A 355 -0.32 33.27 17.52
C LYS A 355 0.59 33.94 18.54
N VAL A 356 0.35 35.22 18.77
CA VAL A 356 1.15 36.08 19.68
C VAL A 356 0.28 36.70 20.77
N PRO A 357 0.79 36.88 22.00
CA PRO A 357 0.14 37.72 23.01
C PRO A 357 0.08 39.17 22.55
N VAL A 358 -1.10 39.79 22.59
CA VAL A 358 -1.28 41.20 22.17
C VAL A 358 -0.89 42.21 23.24
N LYS A 359 -0.76 41.78 24.49
CA LYS A 359 -0.28 42.58 25.62
C LYS A 359 0.42 41.69 26.62
N THR A 360 1.57 42.16 27.09
CA THR A 360 2.32 41.58 28.19
C THR A 360 2.42 42.61 29.32
N LEU A 361 2.55 42.14 30.54
CA LEU A 361 2.62 42.95 31.75
C LEU A 361 3.81 42.44 32.57
N PHE A 362 4.60 43.38 33.08
CA PHE A 362 5.65 43.12 34.06
C PHE A 362 5.46 44.10 35.22
N SER A 363 5.90 43.71 36.41
CA SER A 363 5.76 44.48 37.63
C SER A 363 6.95 44.28 38.55
N SER A 364 7.11 45.14 39.54
CA SER A 364 8.08 44.88 40.60
C SER A 364 7.57 43.84 41.62
N ASN A 365 8.50 43.12 42.25
CA ASN A 365 8.20 42.15 43.29
C ASN A 365 7.80 42.86 44.60
N GLN A 366 6.90 42.26 45.39
CA GLN A 366 6.50 42.77 46.70
C GLN A 366 7.60 42.68 47.77
N GLU A 367 8.50 41.70 47.65
CA GLU A 367 9.62 41.49 48.59
C GLU A 367 10.81 42.41 48.26
N ASP A 368 11.07 42.64 46.98
CA ASP A 368 12.05 43.61 46.49
C ASP A 368 11.40 44.50 45.41
N PRO A 369 11.03 45.75 45.74
CA PRO A 369 10.33 46.66 44.83
C PRO A 369 11.20 47.11 43.66
N THR A 370 12.49 46.74 43.63
CA THR A 370 13.39 46.99 42.49
C THR A 370 13.48 45.80 41.54
N GLN A 371 13.10 44.58 41.93
CA GLN A 371 13.15 43.42 41.04
C GLN A 371 11.94 43.38 40.12
N ILE A 372 12.16 43.34 38.80
CA ILE A 372 11.10 43.25 37.78
C ILE A 372 10.88 41.79 37.39
N GLU A 373 9.63 41.35 37.36
CA GLU A 373 9.21 40.03 36.90
C GLU A 373 7.88 40.08 36.11
N SER A 374 7.60 39.02 35.35
CA SER A 374 6.33 38.82 34.66
C SER A 374 5.85 37.37 34.74
N SER A 375 4.56 37.16 34.44
CA SER A 375 4.06 35.83 34.07
C SER A 375 4.77 35.30 32.82
N THR A 376 4.70 33.99 32.60
CA THR A 376 5.13 33.37 31.34
C THR A 376 4.08 33.57 30.26
N TYR A 377 4.53 34.01 29.09
CA TYR A 377 3.75 34.17 27.87
C TYR A 377 4.20 33.14 26.82
N THR A 378 3.37 32.85 25.82
CA THR A 378 3.67 31.80 24.84
C THR A 378 3.38 32.27 23.42
N LEU A 379 4.36 32.10 22.54
CA LEU A 379 4.18 32.14 21.08
C LEU A 379 3.79 30.74 20.60
N THR A 380 2.83 30.62 19.69
CA THR A 380 2.44 29.33 19.11
C THR A 380 2.53 29.38 17.60
N ASN A 381 3.26 28.44 17.00
CA ASN A 381 3.34 28.32 15.55
C ASN A 381 2.15 27.53 15.01
N GLN A 382 1.36 28.18 14.16
CA GLN A 382 0.24 27.61 13.42
C GLN A 382 0.53 27.55 11.90
N SER A 383 1.74 27.95 11.49
CA SER A 383 2.22 27.89 10.12
C SER A 383 2.37 26.45 9.67
N THR A 384 2.47 26.25 8.36
CA THR A 384 2.72 24.94 7.74
C THR A 384 4.20 24.52 7.79
N HIS A 385 5.07 25.36 8.35
CA HIS A 385 6.52 25.20 8.39
C HIS A 385 7.08 25.68 9.74
N PRO A 386 8.29 25.23 10.13
CA PRO A 386 9.03 25.86 11.22
C PRO A 386 9.25 27.35 10.96
N VAL A 387 9.14 28.14 12.03
CA VAL A 387 9.25 29.60 11.97
C VAL A 387 10.38 30.07 12.86
N HIS A 388 11.28 30.89 12.32
CA HIS A 388 12.23 31.67 13.10
C HIS A 388 11.52 32.87 13.71
N VAL A 389 11.72 33.07 15.01
CA VAL A 389 11.25 34.25 15.73
C VAL A 389 12.46 35.07 16.16
N THR A 390 12.53 36.32 15.70
CA THR A 390 13.54 37.27 16.16
C THR A 390 12.90 38.44 16.91
N VAL A 391 13.57 38.88 17.98
CA VAL A 391 13.30 40.16 18.63
C VAL A 391 14.01 41.23 17.83
N ALA A 392 13.24 42.07 17.15
CA ALA A 392 13.80 43.00 16.16
C ALA A 392 14.07 44.38 16.72
N SER A 393 13.14 44.93 17.52
CA SER A 393 13.29 46.26 18.13
C SER A 393 12.28 46.50 19.25
N VAL A 394 12.55 47.52 20.06
CA VAL A 394 11.61 48.17 20.97
C VAL A 394 11.29 49.55 20.40
N LYS A 395 10.03 49.99 20.50
CA LYS A 395 9.54 51.27 19.96
C LYS A 395 8.50 51.92 20.87
N ASP A 396 8.23 53.20 20.64
CA ASP A 396 7.16 53.97 21.31
C ASP A 396 7.31 53.93 22.85
N GLU A 397 8.54 54.08 23.31
CA GLU A 397 8.89 54.00 24.73
C GLU A 397 8.29 55.16 25.52
N ARG A 398 7.81 54.88 26.72
CA ARG A 398 7.31 55.88 27.66
C ARG A 398 7.73 55.51 29.08
N ASN A 399 8.22 56.49 29.83
CA ASN A 399 8.60 56.36 31.24
C ASN A 399 9.58 55.21 31.51
N ILE A 400 10.51 54.95 30.59
CA ILE A 400 11.48 53.84 30.71
C ILE A 400 12.75 54.24 31.47
N GLU A 401 12.93 55.52 31.80
CA GLU A 401 14.15 56.09 32.41
C GLU A 401 14.49 55.49 33.78
N ASP A 402 13.48 54.95 34.45
CA ASP A 402 13.58 54.31 35.76
C ASP A 402 13.79 52.79 35.68
N ILE A 403 13.96 52.23 34.47
CA ILE A 403 14.38 50.84 34.28
C ILE A 403 15.91 50.78 34.22
N GLU A 404 16.54 50.08 35.17
CA GLU A 404 17.97 49.82 35.14
C GLU A 404 18.31 48.70 34.15
N LEU A 405 17.54 47.62 34.15
CA LEU A 405 17.66 46.52 33.20
C LEU A 405 16.28 45.89 32.96
N LEU A 406 15.95 45.58 31.70
CA LEU A 406 14.83 44.72 31.35
C LEU A 406 15.24 43.74 30.26
N GLN A 407 15.01 42.46 30.50
CA GLN A 407 15.35 41.39 29.58
C GLN A 407 14.12 40.53 29.25
N MET A 408 14.11 39.93 28.07
CA MET A 408 13.16 38.89 27.66
C MET A 408 13.93 37.61 27.35
N ASN A 409 13.75 36.56 28.16
CA ASN A 409 14.52 35.32 28.06
C ASN A 409 16.05 35.55 27.92
N GLY A 410 16.60 36.53 28.63
CA GLY A 410 18.03 36.88 28.57
C GLY A 410 18.43 37.83 27.43
N ILE A 411 17.53 38.17 26.50
CA ILE A 411 17.75 39.23 25.51
C ILE A 411 17.50 40.57 26.20
N SER A 412 18.54 41.39 26.36
CA SER A 412 18.41 42.74 26.91
C SER A 412 17.60 43.63 25.96
N LEU A 413 16.54 44.23 26.49
CA LEU A 413 15.65 45.13 25.76
C LEU A 413 15.92 46.60 26.13
N ILE A 414 16.12 46.86 27.43
CA ILE A 414 16.34 48.18 28.01
C ILE A 414 17.47 48.06 29.03
N GLU A 415 18.40 49.01 29.02
CA GLU A 415 19.46 49.15 30.02
C GLU A 415 19.68 50.63 30.31
N ASN A 416 19.72 50.99 31.59
CA ASN A 416 19.90 52.36 32.08
C ASN A 416 18.93 53.40 31.52
N GLY A 417 17.71 52.99 31.19
CA GLY A 417 16.68 53.84 30.62
C GLY A 417 16.76 54.04 29.11
N GLU A 418 17.62 53.29 28.41
CA GLU A 418 17.78 53.32 26.96
C GLU A 418 17.53 51.93 26.35
N THR A 419 17.05 51.88 25.10
CA THR A 419 16.85 50.60 24.41
C THR A 419 18.17 50.04 23.91
N THR A 420 18.39 48.73 24.07
CA THR A 420 19.68 48.08 23.79
C THR A 420 19.73 47.34 22.46
N LEU A 421 18.59 47.15 21.78
CA LEU A 421 18.49 46.38 20.55
C LEU A 421 19.03 47.17 19.35
N VAL A 422 20.29 46.92 18.98
CA VAL A 422 20.93 47.45 17.77
C VAL A 422 20.87 46.51 16.56
N GLU A 423 20.59 45.22 16.79
CA GLU A 423 20.41 44.19 15.76
C GLU A 423 19.33 43.17 16.16
N GLU A 424 18.84 42.37 15.20
CA GLU A 424 17.82 41.35 15.48
C GLU A 424 18.41 40.19 16.30
N HIS A 425 17.75 39.81 17.38
CA HIS A 425 18.19 38.71 18.25
C HIS A 425 17.27 37.50 18.10
N LEU A 426 17.84 36.32 17.90
CA LEU A 426 17.05 35.09 17.80
C LEU A 426 16.43 34.76 19.17
N LEU A 427 15.11 34.78 19.24
CA LEU A 427 14.37 34.31 20.41
C LEU A 427 14.30 32.78 20.41
N GLY A 428 14.14 32.19 19.23
CA GLY A 428 14.13 30.74 19.04
C GLY A 428 13.51 30.32 17.71
N THR A 429 13.49 29.01 17.48
CA THR A 429 12.83 28.37 16.35
C THR A 429 11.59 27.64 16.85
N LEU A 430 10.43 28.00 16.31
CA LEU A 430 9.18 27.32 16.61
C LEU A 430 8.97 26.16 15.62
N PRO A 431 9.00 24.88 16.06
CA PRO A 431 8.64 23.76 15.20
C PRO A 431 7.15 23.79 14.83
N LEU A 432 6.73 22.90 13.92
CA LEU A 432 5.31 22.75 13.54
C LEU A 432 4.45 22.43 14.77
N GLY A 433 3.42 23.24 15.03
CA GLY A 433 2.59 23.11 16.24
C GLY A 433 3.32 23.43 17.55
N GLY A 434 4.56 23.92 17.48
CA GLY A 434 5.42 24.21 18.62
C GLY A 434 5.01 25.46 19.39
N GLN A 435 5.48 25.52 20.64
CA GLN A 435 5.29 26.64 21.55
C GLN A 435 6.65 27.16 22.04
N GLN A 436 6.81 28.48 22.08
CA GLN A 436 8.00 29.15 22.63
C GLN A 436 7.55 30.03 23.79
N PRO A 437 7.81 29.62 25.04
CA PRO A 437 7.52 30.45 26.19
C PRO A 437 8.53 31.59 26.31
N PHE A 438 8.09 32.73 26.82
CA PHE A 438 8.95 33.84 27.20
C PHE A 438 8.41 34.59 28.41
N SER A 439 9.31 35.21 29.17
CA SER A 439 8.99 36.09 30.29
C SER A 439 9.95 37.26 30.35
N TYR A 440 9.59 38.27 31.12
CA TYR A 440 10.41 39.45 31.38
C TYR A 440 10.99 39.37 32.78
N THR A 441 12.26 39.73 32.89
CA THR A 441 13.00 39.85 34.16
C THR A 441 13.87 41.09 34.11
N GLY A 442 14.17 41.69 35.26
CA GLY A 442 15.01 42.87 35.26
C GLY A 442 15.10 43.56 36.61
N GLN A 443 15.57 44.80 36.57
CA GLN A 443 15.74 45.65 37.74
C GLN A 443 15.28 47.08 37.43
N ALA A 444 14.47 47.65 38.32
CA ALA A 444 14.03 49.03 38.32
C ALA A 444 14.90 49.85 39.27
N ARG A 445 15.08 51.13 38.95
CA ARG A 445 15.69 52.11 39.85
C ARG A 445 14.75 52.40 41.01
N GLN A 446 15.34 52.67 42.18
CA GLN A 446 14.56 53.07 43.33
C GLN A 446 13.99 54.48 43.12
N VAL A 447 12.66 54.57 43.07
CA VAL A 447 11.92 55.82 42.83
C VAL A 447 10.94 56.11 43.97
N THR A 448 10.59 57.38 44.15
CA THR A 448 9.71 57.82 45.24
C THR A 448 8.22 57.72 44.91
N ASN A 449 7.85 57.54 43.63
CA ASN A 449 6.47 57.44 43.15
C ASN A 449 6.34 56.23 42.20
N GLU A 450 5.12 55.70 42.07
CA GLU A 450 4.82 54.63 41.09
C GLU A 450 4.99 55.13 39.66
N VAL A 451 5.61 54.30 38.81
CA VAL A 451 5.88 54.58 37.40
C VAL A 451 5.29 53.46 36.55
N ASN A 452 4.74 53.82 35.39
CA ASN A 452 4.16 52.88 34.44
C ASN A 452 4.94 52.92 33.12
N PRO A 453 6.08 52.21 33.02
CA PRO A 453 6.81 52.09 31.77
C PRO A 453 5.99 51.32 30.73
N SER A 454 6.09 51.74 29.47
CA SER A 454 5.45 51.01 28.37
C SER A 454 6.26 51.15 27.09
N PHE A 455 6.24 50.11 26.26
CA PHE A 455 6.83 50.10 24.94
C PHE A 455 6.12 49.09 24.04
N ASN A 456 6.33 49.21 22.73
CA ASN A 456 5.94 48.24 21.72
C ASN A 456 7.12 47.33 21.39
N LEU A 457 6.94 46.01 21.57
CA LEU A 457 7.92 45.02 21.16
C LEU A 457 7.67 44.60 19.71
N VAL A 458 8.69 44.68 18.87
CA VAL A 458 8.62 44.22 17.48
C VAL A 458 9.23 42.82 17.37
N LEU A 459 8.39 41.83 17.11
CA LEU A 459 8.80 40.48 16.74
C LEU A 459 8.71 40.30 15.23
N LYS A 460 9.69 39.61 14.65
CA LYS A 460 9.69 39.25 13.23
C LYS A 460 9.64 37.72 13.10
N PHE A 461 8.89 37.28 12.09
CA PHE A 461 8.65 35.88 11.80
C PHE A 461 9.09 35.59 10.37
N SER A 462 9.89 34.54 10.18
CA SER A 462 10.28 34.08 8.85
C SER A 462 10.28 32.56 8.80
N PHE A 463 9.98 32.01 7.62
CA PHE A 463 10.15 30.57 7.42
C PHE A 463 11.62 30.19 7.54
N LEU A 464 11.84 28.99 8.07
CA LEU A 464 13.13 28.33 7.96
C LEU A 464 13.24 27.77 6.54
N MET A 465 14.02 28.41 5.67
CA MET A 465 14.17 27.96 4.28
C MET A 465 15.06 26.71 4.23
N ARG A 466 14.66 25.72 3.44
CA ARG A 466 15.47 24.50 3.20
C ARG A 466 16.83 24.93 2.63
N GLY A 467 17.90 24.79 3.42
CA GLY A 467 19.26 25.22 3.07
C GLY A 467 19.91 26.21 4.05
N GLU A 468 19.20 26.70 5.07
CA GLU A 468 19.76 27.52 6.17
C GLU A 468 20.19 26.67 7.39
N GLU A 469 20.26 25.35 7.24
CA GLU A 469 20.99 24.51 8.20
C GLU A 469 22.50 24.61 7.89
N GLU A 470 23.26 25.10 8.87
CA GLU A 470 24.74 25.22 8.89
C GLU A 470 25.40 26.36 8.09
N THR A 471 25.10 27.61 8.41
CA THR A 471 26.19 28.59 8.56
C THR A 471 26.55 28.68 10.03
N LYS A 472 27.47 27.79 10.46
CA LYS A 472 28.25 27.99 11.68
C LYS A 472 28.93 29.35 11.57
N PHE A 473 28.40 30.36 12.26
CA PHE A 473 29.15 31.54 12.64
C PHE A 473 30.25 31.10 13.62
N THR A 474 31.37 30.63 13.11
CA THR A 474 32.63 30.63 13.86
C THR A 474 33.13 32.07 13.89
N HIS A 475 33.05 32.71 15.05
CA HIS A 475 33.83 33.91 15.37
C HIS A 475 35.31 33.57 15.49
#